data_AF-A0A947T770-F1
#
_entry.id   AF-A0A947T770-F1
#
_cell.length_a   1.000
_cell.length_b   1.000
_cell.length_c   1.000
_cell.angle_alpha   90.00
_cell.angle_beta   90.00
_cell.angle_gamma   90.00
#
_symmetry.space_group_name_H-M   'P 1'
#
loop_
_entity.id
_entity.type
_entity.pdbx_description
1 polymer ?
#
loop_
_entity_poly.entity_id
_entity_poly.type
_entity_poly.pdbx_seq_one_letter_code
_entity_poly.pdbx_strand_id
1 'polypeptide(L)'
;MKKFTAVVLAFALLAAACGDDDAADPASITTCEGAADATITLLQDVIDIIGGLDPEALGALMAGEMPDSFTALEADAAVIGQKAEELACDNLPALLTERADQLTAADDNAIGQLIIQGVVDGDEDVIGRLFR
;
A
#
# COMPACT_ATOMS: atom_id res chain seq x y z
N MET A 1 32.78 3.66 42.32
CA MET A 1 31.44 4.26 42.22
C MET A 1 30.70 3.51 41.12
N LYS A 2 29.73 2.68 41.51
CA LYS A 2 28.89 1.87 40.61
C LYS A 2 27.65 2.68 40.22
N LYS A 3 27.10 2.35 39.04
CA LYS A 3 25.78 2.67 38.47
C LYS A 3 25.84 3.68 37.31
N PHE A 4 26.12 3.15 36.11
CA PHE A 4 25.47 3.68 34.91
C PHE A 4 24.33 2.73 34.57
N THR A 5 23.17 3.34 34.63
CA THR A 5 21.81 2.82 34.63
C THR A 5 21.51 2.13 33.30
N ALA A 6 21.03 0.90 33.37
CA ALA A 6 20.28 0.26 32.32
C ALA A 6 18.89 0.92 32.24
N VAL A 7 18.48 1.42 31.07
CA VAL A 7 17.09 1.40 30.60
C VAL A 7 17.13 1.34 29.07
N VAL A 8 17.28 0.12 28.55
CA VAL A 8 16.77 -0.31 27.25
C VAL A 8 15.29 -0.57 27.49
N LEU A 9 14.38 0.33 27.09
CA LEU A 9 12.91 0.13 27.05
C LEU A 9 12.21 1.48 26.84
N ALA A 10 12.19 2.01 25.61
CA ALA A 10 11.37 3.19 25.28
C ALA A 10 11.00 3.34 23.80
N PHE A 11 11.07 2.27 22.99
CA PHE A 11 10.65 2.33 21.57
C PHE A 11 9.47 1.40 21.21
N ALA A 12 8.81 0.80 22.20
CA ALA A 12 7.74 -0.19 21.99
C ALA A 12 6.32 0.34 22.32
N LEU A 13 6.09 1.66 22.31
CA LEU A 13 4.81 2.24 22.78
C LEU A 13 4.11 3.19 21.79
N LEU A 14 4.38 3.05 20.49
CA LEU A 14 3.57 3.70 19.44
C LEU A 14 2.77 2.72 18.58
N ALA A 15 2.81 1.41 18.88
CA ALA A 15 2.15 0.35 18.11
C ALA A 15 0.74 -0.03 18.63
N ALA A 16 0.01 0.90 19.26
CA ALA A 16 -1.28 0.57 19.87
C ALA A 16 -2.29 1.71 19.80
N ALA A 17 -2.69 2.13 18.59
CA ALA A 17 -3.94 2.88 18.37
C ALA A 17 -4.35 2.99 16.87
N CYS A 18 -4.38 1.87 16.14
CA CYS A 18 -5.16 1.61 14.92
C CYS A 18 -4.72 0.20 14.49
N GLY A 19 -5.48 -0.87 14.70
CA GLY A 19 -6.76 -1.12 14.04
C GLY A 19 -6.46 -2.05 12.86
N ASP A 20 -6.76 -3.34 13.05
CA ASP A 20 -6.60 -4.46 12.12
C ASP A 20 -5.21 -5.12 12.00
N ASP A 21 -5.22 -6.44 12.15
CA ASP A 21 -4.12 -7.33 12.57
C ASP A 21 -3.62 -8.19 11.39
N ASP A 22 -3.61 -7.65 10.17
CA ASP A 22 -3.13 -8.38 8.98
C ASP A 22 -2.37 -7.53 7.95
N ALA A 23 -2.31 -6.20 8.10
CA ALA A 23 -1.45 -5.36 7.28
C ALA A 23 -0.04 -5.30 7.91
N ALA A 24 0.94 -5.92 7.26
CA ALA A 24 2.34 -5.82 7.67
C ALA A 24 2.73 -4.33 7.72
N ASP A 25 3.14 -3.84 8.90
CA ASP A 25 3.62 -2.46 9.09
C ASP A 25 4.63 -2.12 7.98
N PRO A 26 4.33 -1.16 7.09
CA PRO A 26 5.23 -0.81 5.99
C PRO A 26 6.64 -0.42 6.45
N ALA A 27 6.80 0.06 7.69
CA ALA A 27 8.09 0.37 8.26
C ALA A 27 8.97 -0.87 8.53
N SER A 28 8.37 -2.06 8.58
CA SER A 28 9.05 -3.35 8.82
C SER A 28 9.60 -4.02 7.56
N ILE A 29 9.38 -3.44 6.37
CA ILE A 29 9.86 -3.97 5.09
C ILE A 29 11.40 -3.97 5.06
N THR A 30 11.99 -5.15 4.85
CA THR A 30 13.45 -5.32 4.75
C THR A 30 13.93 -6.04 3.49
N THR A 31 13.01 -6.44 2.61
CA THR A 31 13.32 -7.14 1.35
C THR A 31 12.47 -6.61 0.20
N CYS A 32 12.93 -6.77 -1.04
CA CYS A 32 12.17 -6.35 -2.22
C CYS A 32 10.92 -7.20 -2.43
N GLU A 33 10.94 -8.48 -2.05
CA GLU A 33 9.75 -9.32 -2.01
C GLU A 33 8.73 -8.77 -1.02
N GLY A 34 9.16 -8.32 0.17
CA GLY A 34 8.28 -7.71 1.16
C GLY A 34 7.71 -6.37 0.68
N ALA A 35 8.49 -5.57 -0.06
CA ALA A 35 7.98 -4.35 -0.70
C ALA A 35 6.93 -4.66 -1.77
N ALA A 36 7.14 -5.73 -2.56
CA ALA A 36 6.18 -6.19 -3.55
C ALA A 36 4.89 -6.72 -2.91
N ASP A 37 5.01 -7.53 -1.86
CA ASP A 37 3.86 -8.06 -1.10
C ASP A 37 3.03 -6.91 -0.51
N ALA A 38 3.68 -5.96 0.18
CA ALA A 38 3.01 -4.79 0.75
C ALA A 38 2.33 -3.91 -0.31
N THR A 39 2.95 -3.77 -1.47
CA THR A 39 2.36 -3.05 -2.60
C THR A 39 1.12 -3.74 -3.13
N ILE A 40 1.12 -5.08 -3.24
CA ILE A 40 -0.04 -5.84 -3.70
C ILE A 40 -1.19 -5.71 -2.71
N THR A 41 -0.91 -5.78 -1.40
CA THR A 41 -1.90 -5.50 -0.36
C THR A 41 -2.50 -4.10 -0.51
N LEU A 42 -1.66 -3.07 -0.64
CA LEU A 42 -2.11 -1.69 -0.83
C LEU A 42 -3.02 -1.55 -2.07
N LEU A 43 -2.65 -2.19 -3.18
CA LEU A 43 -3.45 -2.16 -4.41
C LEU A 43 -4.79 -2.88 -4.23
N GLN A 44 -4.82 -4.00 -3.50
CA GLN A 44 -6.06 -4.68 -3.16
C GLN A 44 -6.96 -3.80 -2.29
N ASP A 45 -6.41 -3.10 -1.29
CA ASP A 45 -7.18 -2.17 -0.45
C ASP A 45 -7.80 -1.03 -1.28
N VAL A 46 -7.05 -0.50 -2.24
CA VAL A 46 -7.57 0.50 -3.19
C VAL A 46 -8.72 -0.08 -4.01
N ILE A 47 -8.56 -1.30 -4.56
CA ILE A 47 -9.59 -1.98 -5.35
C ILE A 47 -10.86 -2.18 -4.52
N ASP A 48 -10.73 -2.64 -3.28
CA ASP A 48 -11.83 -2.94 -2.38
C ASP A 48 -12.57 -1.67 -1.95
N ILE A 49 -11.83 -0.59 -1.64
CA ILE A 49 -12.42 0.71 -1.32
C ILE A 49 -13.24 1.21 -2.51
N ILE A 50 -12.67 1.21 -3.72
CA ILE A 50 -13.37 1.66 -4.93
C ILE A 50 -14.61 0.80 -5.20
N GLY A 51 -14.50 -0.52 -5.04
CA GLY A 51 -15.62 -1.45 -5.20
C GLY A 51 -16.73 -1.25 -4.17
N GLY A 52 -16.42 -0.66 -3.01
CA GLY A 52 -17.38 -0.31 -1.95
C GLY A 52 -17.99 1.08 -2.07
N LEU A 53 -17.50 1.94 -2.98
CA LEU A 53 -18.04 3.29 -3.16
C LEU A 53 -19.43 3.25 -3.80
N ASP A 54 -20.32 4.10 -3.31
CA ASP A 54 -21.56 4.38 -4.00
C ASP A 54 -21.31 5.30 -5.23
N PRO A 55 -22.29 5.45 -6.15
CA PRO A 55 -22.11 6.25 -7.35
C PRO A 55 -21.80 7.74 -7.10
N GLU A 56 -22.24 8.30 -5.97
CA GLU A 56 -22.00 9.71 -5.62
C GLU A 56 -20.55 9.89 -5.17
N ALA A 57 -20.07 9.03 -4.27
CA ALA A 57 -18.70 9.01 -3.81
C ALA A 57 -17.71 8.68 -4.94
N LEU A 58 -18.09 7.78 -5.86
CA LEU A 58 -17.30 7.50 -7.06
C LEU A 58 -17.23 8.72 -7.99
N GLY A 59 -18.33 9.45 -8.13
CA GLY A 59 -18.38 10.72 -8.87
C GLY A 59 -17.48 11.78 -8.26
N ALA A 60 -17.45 11.90 -6.93
CA ALA A 60 -16.57 12.81 -6.19
C ALA A 60 -15.09 12.44 -6.38
N LEU A 61 -14.75 11.15 -6.27
CA LEU A 61 -13.41 10.65 -6.54
C LEU A 61 -12.93 11.01 -7.95
N MET A 62 -13.78 10.80 -8.97
CA MET A 62 -13.47 11.18 -10.36
C MET A 62 -13.37 12.70 -10.57
N ALA A 63 -14.00 13.50 -9.71
CA ALA A 63 -13.88 14.96 -9.71
C ALA A 63 -12.64 15.47 -8.96
N GLY A 64 -11.84 14.57 -8.37
CA GLY A 64 -10.62 14.89 -7.64
C GLY A 64 -10.82 15.07 -6.14
N GLU A 65 -12.00 14.74 -5.60
CA GLU A 65 -12.23 14.72 -4.15
C GLU A 65 -11.84 13.35 -3.60
N MET A 66 -10.61 13.22 -3.10
CA MET A 66 -10.15 11.98 -2.47
C MET A 66 -10.89 11.73 -1.15
N PRO A 67 -11.51 10.55 -0.97
CA PRO A 67 -12.07 10.15 0.31
C PRO A 67 -11.00 10.06 1.40
N ASP A 68 -11.36 10.32 2.66
CA ASP A 68 -10.44 10.22 3.81
C ASP A 68 -9.79 8.82 3.91
N SER A 69 -10.47 7.76 3.43
CA SER A 69 -9.93 6.40 3.39
C SER A 69 -8.67 6.27 2.53
N PHE A 70 -8.47 7.13 1.52
CA PHE A 70 -7.27 7.13 0.70
C PHE A 70 -6.07 7.81 1.36
N THR A 71 -6.28 8.63 2.40
CA THR A 71 -5.18 9.33 3.08
C THR A 71 -4.24 8.34 3.78
N ALA A 72 -4.81 7.29 4.38
CA ALA A 72 -4.02 6.22 5.00
C ALA A 72 -3.22 5.44 3.94
N LEU A 73 -3.87 5.10 2.81
CA LEU A 73 -3.24 4.42 1.69
C LEU A 73 -2.08 5.23 1.09
N GLU A 74 -2.23 6.55 0.98
CA GLU A 74 -1.18 7.43 0.47
C GLU A 74 0.04 7.45 1.41
N ALA A 75 -0.19 7.47 2.73
CA ALA A 75 0.89 7.39 3.72
C ALA A 75 1.62 6.04 3.63
N ASP A 76 0.89 4.94 3.50
CA ASP A 76 1.47 3.60 3.36
C ASP A 76 2.24 3.48 2.03
N ALA A 77 1.68 3.98 0.93
CA ALA A 77 2.34 4.04 -0.37
C ALA A 77 3.69 4.78 -0.29
N ALA A 78 3.73 5.91 0.41
CA ALA A 78 4.95 6.69 0.58
C ALA A 78 6.01 5.93 1.38
N VAL A 79 5.62 5.21 2.44
CA VAL A 79 6.55 4.39 3.24
C VAL A 79 7.06 3.21 2.42
N ILE A 80 6.19 2.49 1.70
CA ILE A 80 6.57 1.38 0.83
C ILE A 80 7.55 1.86 -0.25
N GLY A 81 7.24 2.97 -0.92
CA GLY A 81 8.11 3.57 -1.93
C GLY A 81 9.48 3.97 -1.39
N GLN A 82 9.53 4.59 -0.22
CA GLN A 82 10.79 4.91 0.46
C GLN A 82 11.59 3.65 0.77
N LYS A 83 10.95 2.58 1.25
CA LYS A 83 11.62 1.31 1.56
C LYS A 83 12.16 0.63 0.31
N ALA A 84 11.40 0.64 -0.78
CA ALA A 84 11.85 0.12 -2.07
C ALA A 84 13.08 0.88 -2.60
N GLU A 85 13.13 2.20 -2.43
CA GLU A 85 14.29 3.03 -2.77
C GLU A 85 15.50 2.71 -1.88
N GLU A 86 15.32 2.65 -0.55
CA GLU A 86 16.36 2.31 0.43
C GLU A 86 16.98 0.93 0.15
N LEU A 87 16.17 -0.03 -0.30
CA LEU A 87 16.58 -1.40 -0.61
C LEU A 87 17.08 -1.56 -2.06
N ALA A 88 17.01 -0.52 -2.90
CA ALA A 88 17.35 -0.55 -4.32
C ALA A 88 16.62 -1.68 -5.08
N CYS A 89 15.29 -1.72 -4.95
CA CYS A 89 14.45 -2.75 -5.57
C CYS A 89 14.21 -2.51 -7.07
N ASP A 90 15.27 -2.59 -7.87
CA ASP A 90 15.24 -2.40 -9.33
C ASP A 90 14.35 -3.45 -10.04
N ASN A 91 14.07 -4.58 -9.38
CA ASN A 91 13.21 -5.65 -9.88
C ASN A 91 11.76 -5.57 -9.38
N LEU A 92 11.37 -4.50 -8.70
CA LEU A 92 10.02 -4.37 -8.13
C LEU A 92 8.91 -4.54 -9.18
N PRO A 93 8.98 -3.94 -10.39
CA PRO A 93 7.94 -4.15 -11.40
C PRO A 93 7.74 -5.63 -11.77
N ALA A 94 8.83 -6.38 -11.92
CA ALA A 94 8.75 -7.82 -12.21
C ALA A 94 8.12 -8.60 -11.05
N LEU A 95 8.49 -8.27 -9.81
CA LEU A 95 7.91 -8.89 -8.61
C LEU A 95 6.42 -8.60 -8.45
N LEU A 96 5.95 -7.41 -8.85
CA LEU A 96 4.54 -7.06 -8.87
C LEU A 96 3.78 -7.82 -9.94
N THR A 97 4.32 -7.92 -11.17
CA THR A 97 3.71 -8.70 -12.24
C THR A 97 3.58 -10.18 -11.86
N GLU A 98 4.57 -10.76 -11.18
CA GLU A 98 4.51 -12.14 -10.66
C GLU A 98 3.39 -12.37 -9.62
N ARG A 99 2.90 -11.30 -8.99
CA ARG A 99 1.87 -11.33 -7.94
C ARG A 99 0.53 -10.76 -8.38
N ALA A 100 0.42 -10.32 -9.63
CA ALA A 100 -0.78 -9.66 -10.13
C ALA A 100 -2.03 -10.57 -10.06
N ASP A 101 -1.83 -11.89 -10.08
CA ASP A 101 -2.88 -12.90 -9.93
C ASP A 101 -3.48 -12.97 -8.50
N GLN A 102 -2.84 -12.32 -7.52
CA GLN A 102 -3.36 -12.19 -6.15
C GLN A 102 -4.41 -11.09 -6.05
N LEU A 103 -4.42 -10.14 -6.99
CA LEU A 103 -5.40 -9.07 -7.01
C LEU A 103 -6.75 -9.59 -7.51
N THR A 104 -7.81 -9.18 -6.81
CA THR A 104 -9.17 -9.55 -7.16
C THR A 104 -10.06 -8.32 -7.17
N ALA A 105 -10.88 -8.17 -8.21
CA ALA A 105 -11.86 -7.11 -8.31
C ALA A 105 -13.24 -7.72 -8.60
N ALA A 106 -14.29 -7.14 -8.03
CA ALA A 106 -15.66 -7.50 -8.37
C ALA A 106 -15.94 -7.26 -9.86
N ASP A 107 -16.84 -8.04 -10.45
CA ASP A 107 -17.16 -7.98 -11.89
C ASP A 107 -17.71 -6.60 -12.33
N ASP A 108 -18.36 -5.88 -11.41
CA ASP A 108 -18.90 -4.54 -11.61
C ASP A 108 -17.91 -3.41 -11.24
N ASN A 109 -16.75 -3.74 -10.68
CA ASN A 109 -15.69 -2.79 -10.36
C ASN A 109 -14.72 -2.62 -11.55
N ALA A 110 -15.17 -1.90 -12.58
CA ALA A 110 -14.37 -1.67 -13.79
C ALA A 110 -13.03 -0.94 -13.51
N ILE A 111 -12.98 -0.08 -12.49
CA ILE A 111 -11.74 0.62 -12.11
C ILE A 111 -10.75 -0.36 -11.45
N GLY A 112 -11.23 -1.24 -10.57
CA GLY A 112 -10.41 -2.28 -9.98
C GLY A 112 -9.77 -3.18 -11.05
N GLN A 113 -10.54 -3.54 -12.09
CA GLN A 113 -10.01 -4.31 -13.23
C GLN A 113 -8.92 -3.55 -14.01
N LEU A 114 -9.03 -2.23 -14.15
CA LEU A 114 -7.99 -1.40 -14.79
C LEU A 114 -6.70 -1.35 -13.96
N ILE A 115 -6.81 -1.30 -12.63
CA ILE A 115 -5.65 -1.35 -11.73
C ILE A 115 -4.92 -2.68 -11.91
N ILE A 116 -5.64 -3.81 -11.88
CA ILE A 116 -5.07 -5.15 -12.09
C ILE A 116 -4.35 -5.22 -13.44
N GLN A 117 -4.99 -4.76 -14.51
CA GLN A 117 -4.40 -4.77 -15.85
C GLN A 117 -3.09 -3.96 -15.92
N GLY A 118 -3.04 -2.80 -15.26
CA GLY A 118 -1.82 -1.97 -15.20
C GLY A 118 -0.64 -2.70 -14.54
N VAL A 119 -0.90 -3.48 -13.49
CA VAL A 119 0.12 -4.29 -12.80
C VAL A 119 0.60 -5.45 -13.69
N VAL A 120 -0.34 -6.12 -14.38
CA VAL A 120 -0.03 -7.21 -15.32
C VAL A 120 0.84 -6.72 -16.48
N ASP A 121 0.56 -5.52 -16.99
CA ASP A 121 1.30 -4.93 -18.11
C ASP A 121 2.69 -4.42 -17.70
N GLY A 122 3.02 -4.48 -16.41
CA GLY A 122 4.31 -4.03 -15.86
C GLY A 122 4.48 -2.51 -15.94
N ASP A 123 3.36 -1.78 -15.91
CA ASP A 123 3.37 -0.33 -16.04
C ASP A 123 4.01 0.29 -14.77
N GLU A 124 5.18 0.90 -14.93
CA GLU A 124 6.05 1.34 -13.82
C GLU A 124 5.43 2.45 -12.94
N ASP A 125 4.30 3.04 -13.38
CA ASP A 125 3.67 4.22 -12.78
C ASP A 125 2.25 3.98 -12.25
N VAL A 126 1.83 2.72 -12.03
CA VAL A 126 0.45 2.39 -11.57
C VAL A 126 0.11 3.10 -10.25
N ILE A 127 1.04 3.10 -9.29
CA ILE A 127 0.86 3.78 -8.01
C ILE A 127 0.98 5.30 -8.18
N GLY A 128 1.91 5.77 -9.01
CA GLY A 128 2.11 7.19 -9.27
C GLY A 128 0.94 7.87 -9.97
N ARG A 129 0.08 7.14 -10.68
CA ARG A 129 -1.18 7.63 -11.27
C ARG A 129 -2.36 7.60 -10.33
N LEU A 130 -2.41 6.67 -9.37
CA LEU A 130 -3.51 6.55 -8.41
C LEU A 130 -3.54 7.73 -7.42
N PHE A 131 -2.38 8.35 -7.16
CA PHE A 131 -2.22 9.39 -6.14
C PHE A 131 -1.64 10.71 -6.69
N ARG A 132 -1.83 11.03 -7.97
CA ARG A 132 -1.44 12.31 -8.59
C ARG A 132 -2.62 13.21 -8.95
#